data_AF-A0A183CHS8-F1
#
_entry.id   AF-A0A183CHS8-F1
#
_cell.length_a   1.000
_cell.length_b   1.000
_cell.length_c   1.000
_cell.angle_alpha   90.00
_cell.angle_beta   90.00
_cell.angle_gamma   90.00
#
_symmetry.space_group_name_H-M   'P 1'
#
loop_
_entity.id
_entity.type
_entity.pdbx_description
1 polymer ?
#
loop_
_entity_poly.entity_id
_entity_poly.type
_entity_poly.pdbx_seq_one_letter_code
_entity_poly.pdbx_strand_id
1 'polypeptide(L)' 'MNRCFRFLMTKSEKSAISKYRLAHQCGIIGRKEQILKEMTKEDFLIVGVNYMDNYSENNKLGVDGMKELGDRHKKLFGTM' A
#
# COMPACT_ATOMS: atom_id res chain seq x y z
N MET A 1 -6.24 -13.79 -13.99
CA MET A 1 -6.34 -12.79 -12.89
C MET A 1 -7.63 -13.06 -12.10
N ASN A 2 -7.54 -13.31 -10.79
CA ASN A 2 -8.68 -13.76 -9.96
C ASN A 2 -9.81 -12.69 -9.93
N ARG A 3 -11.08 -13.11 -10.15
CA ARG A 3 -12.27 -12.23 -10.11
C ARG A 3 -12.41 -11.51 -8.76
N CYS A 4 -12.09 -12.20 -7.66
CA CYS A 4 -12.08 -11.64 -6.31
C CYS A 4 -10.99 -10.57 -6.16
N PHE A 5 -9.81 -10.77 -6.75
CA PHE A 5 -8.77 -9.74 -6.76
C PHE A 5 -9.22 -8.51 -7.53
N ARG A 6 -9.77 -8.68 -8.74
CA ARG A 6 -10.32 -7.55 -9.51
C ARG A 6 -11.39 -6.80 -8.70
N PHE A 7 -12.31 -7.50 -8.06
CA PHE A 7 -13.32 -6.91 -7.19
C PHE A 7 -12.69 -6.14 -6.02
N LEU A 8 -11.74 -6.73 -5.30
CA LEU A 8 -11.03 -6.08 -4.21
C LEU A 8 -10.29 -4.80 -4.65
N MET A 9 -9.79 -4.76 -5.88
CA MET A 9 -9.03 -3.60 -6.36
C MET A 9 -9.90 -2.49 -6.94
N THR A 10 -11.04 -2.83 -7.57
CA THR A 10 -11.85 -1.85 -8.30
C THR A 10 -13.18 -1.51 -7.63
N LYS A 11 -13.67 -2.34 -6.72
CA LYS A 11 -14.99 -2.20 -6.09
C LYS A 11 -14.95 -2.16 -4.56
N SER A 12 -13.85 -2.54 -3.92
CA SER A 12 -13.75 -2.52 -2.46
C SER A 12 -13.41 -1.14 -1.92
N GLU A 13 -14.01 -0.81 -0.78
CA GLU A 13 -13.72 0.37 0.06
C GLU A 13 -12.41 0.25 0.84
N LYS A 14 -11.60 -0.80 0.61
CA LYS A 14 -10.29 -0.93 1.24
C LYS A 14 -9.38 0.25 0.89
N SER A 15 -8.58 0.66 1.88
CA SER A 15 -7.57 1.72 1.73
C SER A 15 -6.54 1.39 0.65
N ALA A 16 -5.90 2.41 0.10
CA ALA A 16 -4.84 2.25 -0.90
C ALA A 16 -3.70 1.36 -0.39
N ILE A 17 -3.30 1.50 0.89
CA ILE A 17 -2.25 0.67 1.51
C ILE A 17 -2.67 -0.80 1.58
N SER A 18 -3.92 -1.08 1.92
CA SER A 18 -4.45 -2.46 1.92
C SER A 18 -4.44 -3.07 0.51
N LYS A 19 -4.83 -2.29 -0.51
CA LYS A 19 -4.82 -2.71 -1.92
C LYS A 19 -3.40 -2.94 -2.43
N TYR A 20 -2.47 -2.07 -2.08
CA TYR A 20 -1.05 -2.21 -2.37
C TYR A 20 -0.49 -3.52 -1.80
N ARG A 21 -0.77 -3.81 -0.52
CA ARG A 21 -0.35 -5.08 0.10
C ARG A 21 -0.90 -6.29 -0.63
N LEU A 22 -2.19 -6.30 -0.96
CA LEU A 22 -2.80 -7.40 -1.69
C LEU A 22 -2.13 -7.59 -3.06
N ALA A 23 -1.83 -6.51 -3.78
CA ALA A 23 -1.11 -6.60 -5.04
C ALA A 23 0.31 -7.15 -4.86
N HIS A 24 1.02 -6.73 -3.81
CA HIS A 24 2.35 -7.22 -3.47
C HIS A 24 2.33 -8.73 -3.16
N GLN A 25 1.44 -9.18 -2.27
CA GLN A 25 1.32 -10.58 -1.88
C GLN A 25 0.90 -11.50 -3.03
N CYS A 26 0.08 -11.00 -3.96
CA CYS A 26 -0.30 -11.75 -5.16
C CYS A 26 0.75 -11.67 -6.29
N GLY A 27 1.87 -10.98 -6.11
CA GLY A 27 2.91 -10.82 -7.13
C GLY A 27 2.48 -9.98 -8.34
N ILE A 28 1.49 -9.10 -8.21
CA ILE A 28 0.92 -8.32 -9.31
C ILE A 28 1.64 -6.97 -9.39
N ILE A 29 2.86 -6.99 -9.94
CA ILE A 29 3.82 -5.87 -9.96
C ILE A 29 3.20 -4.60 -10.57
N GLY A 30 2.64 -4.67 -11.78
CA GLY A 30 2.11 -3.47 -12.44
C GLY A 30 0.98 -2.78 -11.68
N ARG A 31 0.13 -3.54 -10.98
CA ARG A 31 -0.96 -2.98 -10.15
C ARG A 31 -0.40 -2.38 -8.85
N LYS A 32 0.59 -3.03 -8.25
CA LYS A 32 1.31 -2.56 -7.07
C LYS A 32 1.93 -1.18 -7.34
N GLU A 33 2.67 -1.06 -8.44
CA GLU A 33 3.33 0.19 -8.85
C GLU A 33 2.33 1.31 -9.15
N GLN A 34 1.22 0.99 -9.84
CA GLN A 34 0.17 1.96 -10.12
C GLN A 34 -0.41 2.54 -8.83
N ILE A 35 -0.78 1.68 -7.86
CA ILE A 35 -1.34 2.13 -6.58
C ILE A 35 -0.33 2.99 -5.83
N LEU A 36 0.93 2.55 -5.76
CA LEU A 36 1.97 3.29 -5.07
C LEU A 36 2.17 4.70 -5.65
N LYS A 37 2.04 4.84 -6.98
CA LYS A 37 2.14 6.13 -7.67
C LYS A 37 0.92 7.03 -7.42
N GLU A 38 -0.26 6.45 -7.30
CA GLU A 38 -1.53 7.17 -7.08
C GLU A 38 -1.75 7.56 -5.61
N MET A 39 -1.12 6.88 -4.65
CA MET A 39 -1.21 7.21 -3.22
C MET A 39 -0.89 8.67 -2.92
N THR A 40 -1.75 9.31 -2.14
CA THR A 40 -1.65 10.70 -1.69
C THR A 40 -1.29 10.76 -0.21
N LYS A 41 -1.04 11.98 0.32
CA LYS A 41 -0.82 12.17 1.77
C LYS A 41 -1.99 11.65 2.60
N GLU A 42 -3.22 11.86 2.12
CA GLU A 42 -4.44 11.43 2.81
C GLU A 42 -4.49 9.92 2.98
N ASP A 43 -4.06 9.14 1.98
CA ASP A 43 -4.00 7.68 2.09
C ASP A 43 -3.10 7.18 3.23
N PHE A 44 -2.06 7.95 3.58
CA PHE A 44 -1.20 7.66 4.72
C PHE A 44 -1.79 8.16 6.04
N LEU A 45 -2.53 9.27 6.04
CA LEU A 45 -3.19 9.82 7.22
C LEU A 45 -4.42 9.00 7.65
N ILE A 46 -5.20 8.49 6.69
CA ILE A 46 -6.42 7.68 6.92
C ILE A 46 -6.10 6.38 7.67
N VAL A 47 -4.91 5.81 7.45
CA VAL A 47 -4.50 4.56 8.10
C VAL A 47 -4.02 4.79 9.55
N GLY A 48 -3.99 6.05 10.00
CA GLY A 48 -3.63 6.45 11.36
C GLY A 48 -2.15 6.78 11.50
N VAL A 49 -1.83 7.59 12.52
CA VAL A 49 -0.50 8.16 12.84
C VAL A 49 0.62 7.11 12.90
N ASN A 50 0.26 5.83 13.06
CA ASN A 50 1.17 4.72 13.32
C ASN A 50 1.11 3.59 12.27
N TYR A 51 0.88 3.89 10.98
CA TYR A 51 0.90 2.84 9.94
C TYR A 51 2.24 2.08 9.89
N MET A 52 3.36 2.75 10.21
CA MET A 52 4.69 2.11 10.36
C MET A 52 4.80 1.24 11.63
N ASP A 53 4.02 1.54 12.66
CA ASP A 53 3.98 0.79 13.91
C ASP A 53 2.90 -0.30 13.92
N ASN A 54 2.07 -0.38 12.87
CA ASN A 54 1.16 -1.51 12.66
C ASN A 54 1.96 -2.74 12.19
N TYR A 55 2.76 -3.27 13.11
CA TYR A 55 3.76 -4.31 12.94
C TYR A 55 3.17 -5.57 12.27
N SER A 56 1.93 -5.92 12.58
CA SER A 56 1.20 -7.05 11.98
C SER A 56 0.96 -6.88 10.47
N GLU A 57 0.68 -5.65 10.04
CA GLU A 57 0.43 -5.34 8.62
C GLU A 57 1.75 -5.20 7.85
N ASN A 58 2.80 -4.72 8.51
CA ASN A 58 4.15 -4.53 7.95
C ASN A 58 4.92 -5.84 7.78
N ASN A 59 4.81 -6.78 8.73
CA ASN A 59 5.43 -8.10 8.61
C ASN A 59 4.93 -8.90 7.39
N LYS A 60 3.73 -8.58 6.89
CA LYS A 60 3.10 -9.24 5.74
C LYS A 60 3.58 -8.73 4.38
N LEU A 61 4.28 -7.59 4.35
CA LEU A 61 4.80 -6.93 3.14
C LEU A 61 6.26 -7.27 2.85
N GLY A 62 6.99 -7.79 3.83
CA GLY A 62 8.43 -8.00 3.72
C GLY A 62 9.23 -6.69 3.60
N VAL A 63 10.56 -6.82 3.57
CA VAL A 63 11.48 -5.67 3.56
C VAL A 63 11.29 -4.80 2.32
N ASP A 64 11.10 -5.41 1.15
CA ASP A 64 10.98 -4.68 -0.12
C ASP A 64 9.68 -3.89 -0.20
N GLY A 65 8.55 -4.50 0.17
CA GLY A 65 7.25 -3.84 0.16
C GLY A 65 7.20 -2.65 1.12
N MET A 66 7.88 -2.77 2.27
CA MET A 66 8.03 -1.70 3.26
C MET A 66 8.93 -0.58 2.77
N LYS A 67 10.04 -0.91 2.11
CA LYS A 67 10.95 0.09 1.54
C LYS A 67 10.24 0.95 0.49
N GLU A 68 9.49 0.33 -0.42
CA GLU A 68 8.73 1.02 -1.46
C GLU A 68 7.68 1.99 -0.87
N LEU A 69 6.91 1.57 0.14
CA LEU A 69 5.96 2.43 0.83
C LEU A 69 6.66 3.56 1.59
N GLY A 70 7.78 3.28 2.26
CA GLY A 70 8.59 4.26 2.96
C GLY A 70 9.16 5.33 2.03
N ASP A 71 9.66 4.92 0.87
CA ASP A 71 10.17 5.84 -0.16
C ASP A 71 9.04 6.73 -0.71
N ARG A 72 7.84 6.18 -0.92
CA ARG A 72 6.66 6.98 -1.32
C ARG A 72 6.24 7.97 -0.23
N HIS A 73 6.20 7.52 1.02
CA HIS A 73 5.86 8.38 2.16
C HIS A 73 6.84 9.56 2.27
N LYS A 74 8.16 9.30 2.22
CA LYS A 74 9.20 10.34 2.23
C LYS A 74 9.01 11.34 1.09
N LYS A 75 8.69 10.86 -0.12
CA LYS A 75 8.44 11.72 -1.28
C LYS A 75 7.24 12.64 -1.09
N LEU A 76 6.18 12.18 -0.41
CA LEU A 76 4.96 12.95 -0.19
C LEU A 76 5.12 13.95 0.96
N PHE A 77 5.62 13.50 2.11
CA PHE A 77 5.69 14.32 3.32
C PHE A 77 6.95 15.20 3.39
N GLY A 78 7.93 14.96 2.53
CA GLY A 78 9.27 15.54 2.67
C GLY A 78 10.04 14.83 3.76
N THR A 79 11.35 15.06 3.81
CA THR A 79 12.21 14.55 4.88
C THR A 79 11.68 15.09 6.23
N MET A 80 11.29 14.16 7.12
CA MET A 80 11.39 14.43 8.56
C MET A 80 12.87 14.61 8.92
#